data_AF-A0A7X1DAQ8-F1
#
_entry.id   AF-A0A7X1DAQ8-F1
#
_cell.length_a   1.000
_cell.length_b   1.000
_cell.length_c   1.000
_cell.angle_alpha   90.00
_cell.angle_beta   90.00
_cell.angle_gamma   90.00
#
_symmetry.space_group_name_H-M   'P 1'
#
loop_
_entity.id
_entity.type
_entity.pdbx_description
1 polymer ?
#
loop_
_entity_poly.entity_id
_entity_poly.type
_entity_poly.pdbx_seq_one_letter_code
_entity_poly.pdbx_strand_id
1 'polypeptide(L)'
;MMKNVSYEEARHAISPKEIEQLNTKKKHISGYIGKIAGSILFALLLCLPAINYYPIYPAVACILLSGLLIKYVALKPIFKVTNYNLVLFLVWQTAAIFFMIVFLRVEADRYHLIPLVYIILGYGGSILLIRARVNTYVKEIFETTAKSGKRVFSNTITKILGAFLVLVVIAALFYRGNKWWLMNMDAAVGNSSFLEYVVWGVGLLTLLIGFTLLPTLLFSPSQYVKARLIEKYAEEFRETTNFTEKEWYGEK
;
A
#
# COMPACT_ATOMS: atom_id res chain seq x y z
N MET A 1 -17.25 2.59 12.65
CA MET A 1 -16.43 2.10 13.77
C MET A 1 -15.56 3.20 14.34
N MET A 2 -14.61 3.78 13.59
CA MET A 2 -13.85 4.99 14.04
C MET A 2 -14.72 6.18 14.47
N LYS A 3 -15.95 6.31 13.94
CA LYS A 3 -16.91 7.36 14.35
C LYS A 3 -17.25 7.33 15.85
N ASN A 4 -17.13 6.16 16.49
CA ASN A 4 -17.58 5.95 17.87
C ASN A 4 -16.46 6.11 18.91
N VAL A 5 -15.20 6.26 18.48
CA VAL A 5 -14.08 6.51 19.41
C VAL A 5 -14.19 7.96 19.90
N SER A 6 -14.23 8.14 21.21
CA SER A 6 -14.29 9.43 21.91
C SER A 6 -12.91 10.10 22.02
N TYR A 7 -12.88 11.39 22.36
CA TYR A 7 -11.62 12.09 22.58
C TYR A 7 -10.82 11.51 23.75
N GLU A 8 -11.47 11.18 24.87
CA GLU A 8 -10.79 10.62 26.04
C GLU A 8 -10.10 9.28 25.72
N GLU A 9 -10.78 8.39 25.00
CA GLU A 9 -10.19 7.14 24.52
C GLU A 9 -9.01 7.39 23.57
N ALA A 10 -9.13 8.37 22.67
CA ALA A 10 -8.05 8.74 21.75
C ALA A 10 -6.84 9.33 22.50
N ARG A 11 -7.08 10.15 23.52
CA ARG A 11 -6.05 10.75 24.39
C ARG A 11 -5.29 9.70 25.19
N HIS A 12 -5.97 8.66 25.68
CA HIS A 12 -5.30 7.53 26.32
C HIS A 12 -4.43 6.72 25.34
N ALA A 13 -4.83 6.61 24.08
CA ALA A 13 -4.10 5.85 23.06
C ALA A 13 -2.92 6.62 22.40
N ILE A 14 -2.94 7.96 22.46
CA ILE A 14 -1.93 8.84 21.85
C ILE A 14 -1.26 9.66 22.95
N SER A 15 -0.02 9.30 23.29
CA SER A 15 0.69 10.00 24.35
C SER A 15 1.11 11.43 23.93
N PRO A 16 1.21 12.38 24.87
CA PRO A 16 1.73 13.73 24.59
C PRO A 16 3.13 13.71 23.96
N LYS A 17 3.99 12.76 24.37
CA LYS A 17 5.32 12.55 23.78
C LYS A 17 5.25 12.19 22.29
N GLU A 18 4.25 11.40 21.87
CA GLU A 18 4.06 11.09 20.45
C GLU A 18 3.68 12.34 19.64
N ILE A 19 2.86 13.23 20.21
CA ILE A 19 2.47 14.49 19.56
C ILE A 19 3.69 15.42 19.43
N GLU A 20 4.53 15.51 20.46
CA GLU A 20 5.78 16.25 20.41
C GLU A 20 6.74 15.68 19.33
N GLN A 21 6.85 14.36 19.22
CA GLN A 21 7.61 13.70 18.15
C GLN A 21 7.04 13.98 16.75
N LEU A 22 5.72 14.07 16.60
CA LEU A 22 5.11 14.49 15.34
C LEU A 22 5.44 15.96 15.03
N ASN A 23 5.50 16.80 16.07
CA ASN A 23 5.88 18.20 15.94
C ASN A 23 7.33 18.36 15.47
N THR A 24 8.28 17.63 16.05
CA THR A 24 9.69 17.66 15.63
C THR A 24 9.87 17.17 14.19
N LYS A 25 9.13 16.14 13.78
CA LYS A 25 9.12 15.63 12.40
C LYS A 25 8.67 16.67 11.37
N LYS A 26 7.91 17.71 11.75
CA LYS A 26 7.54 18.79 10.81
C LYS A 26 8.77 19.54 10.26
N LYS A 27 9.89 19.59 11.00
CA LYS A 27 11.14 20.19 10.50
C LYS A 27 11.70 19.48 9.26
N HIS A 28 11.28 18.24 9.00
CA HIS A 28 11.73 17.43 7.88
C HIS A 28 10.66 17.25 6.78
N ILE A 29 9.65 18.11 6.71
CA ILE A 29 8.56 18.04 5.70
C ILE A 29 9.08 18.01 4.26
N SER A 30 10.06 18.84 3.93
CA SER A 30 10.68 18.85 2.59
C SER A 30 11.22 17.47 2.21
N GLY A 31 11.85 16.78 3.16
CA GLY A 31 12.33 15.41 2.98
C GLY A 31 11.20 14.41 2.73
N TYR A 32 10.05 14.54 3.42
CA TYR A 32 8.88 13.68 3.18
C TYR A 32 8.27 13.92 1.79
N ILE A 33 8.14 15.19 1.37
CA ILE A 33 7.66 15.54 0.03
C ILE A 33 8.60 14.98 -1.03
N GLY A 34 9.92 15.17 -0.88
CA GLY A 34 10.92 14.64 -1.79
C GLY A 34 10.88 13.12 -1.92
N LYS A 35 10.72 12.40 -0.80
CA LYS A 35 10.56 10.93 -0.82
C LYS A 35 9.30 10.47 -1.56
N ILE A 36 8.17 11.16 -1.37
CA ILE A 36 6.93 10.84 -2.09
C ILE A 36 7.08 11.16 -3.58
N ALA A 37 7.60 12.33 -3.94
CA ALA A 37 7.84 12.71 -5.32
C ALA A 37 8.78 11.72 -6.03
N GLY A 38 9.89 11.35 -5.38
CA GLY A 38 10.81 10.32 -5.88
C GLY A 38 10.16 8.94 -6.02
N SER A 39 9.32 8.54 -5.05
CA SER A 39 8.57 7.28 -5.14
C SER A 39 7.55 7.30 -6.27
N ILE A 40 6.90 8.44 -6.54
CA ILE A 40 5.98 8.61 -7.67
C ILE A 40 6.73 8.53 -8.99
N LEU A 41 7.88 9.21 -9.11
CA LEU A 41 8.71 9.12 -10.31
C LEU A 41 9.10 7.66 -10.58
N PHE A 42 9.56 6.95 -9.55
CA PHE A 42 9.90 5.53 -9.66
C PHE A 42 8.69 4.67 -10.04
N ALA A 43 7.52 4.91 -9.43
CA ALA A 43 6.28 4.22 -9.77
C ALA A 43 5.89 4.40 -11.24
N LEU A 44 6.05 5.62 -11.78
CA LEU A 44 5.77 5.90 -13.20
C LEU A 44 6.77 5.21 -14.12
N LEU A 45 8.06 5.17 -13.75
CA LEU A 45 9.07 4.43 -14.50
C LEU A 45 8.73 2.93 -14.56
N LEU A 46 8.26 2.34 -13.46
CA LEU A 46 7.80 0.95 -13.45
C LEU A 46 6.59 0.70 -14.37
N CYS A 47 5.77 1.71 -14.64
CA CYS A 47 4.61 1.58 -15.53
C CYS A 47 4.97 1.71 -17.02
N LEU A 48 6.17 2.16 -17.38
CA LEU A 48 6.55 2.39 -18.78
C LEU A 48 6.46 1.15 -19.68
N PRO A 49 6.85 -0.07 -19.25
CA PRO A 49 6.73 -1.25 -20.10
C PRO A 49 5.30 -1.53 -20.55
N ALA A 50 4.28 -1.09 -19.79
CA ALA A 50 2.88 -1.26 -20.16
C ALA A 50 2.46 -0.38 -21.34
N ILE A 51 3.22 0.67 -21.71
CA ILE A 51 2.90 1.52 -22.87
C ILE A 51 2.86 0.70 -24.16
N ASN A 52 3.71 -0.33 -24.28
CA ASN A 52 3.79 -1.17 -25.47
C ASN A 52 2.52 -1.98 -25.74
N TYR A 53 1.68 -2.20 -24.71
CA TYR A 53 0.52 -3.09 -24.80
C TYR A 53 -0.78 -2.37 -24.44
N TYR A 54 -0.72 -1.47 -23.46
CA TYR A 54 -1.88 -0.82 -22.85
C TYR A 54 -1.59 0.64 -22.49
N PRO A 55 -1.37 1.53 -23.48
CA PRO A 55 -0.91 2.91 -23.25
C PRO A 55 -1.86 3.76 -22.41
N ILE A 56 -3.16 3.42 -22.37
CA ILE A 56 -4.16 4.13 -21.56
C ILE A 56 -3.88 4.00 -20.06
N TYR A 57 -3.37 2.87 -19.58
CA TYR A 57 -3.21 2.64 -18.13
C TYR A 57 -2.04 3.42 -17.52
N PRO A 58 -0.85 3.51 -18.13
CA PRO A 58 0.19 4.44 -17.67
C PRO A 58 -0.27 5.90 -17.59
N ALA A 59 -1.10 6.35 -18.55
CA ALA A 59 -1.67 7.69 -18.50
C ALA A 59 -2.61 7.87 -17.29
N VAL A 60 -3.49 6.89 -17.03
CA VAL A 60 -4.35 6.89 -15.84
C VAL A 60 -3.53 6.87 -14.55
N ALA A 61 -2.47 6.06 -14.46
CA ALA A 61 -1.57 6.02 -13.31
C ALA A 61 -0.91 7.39 -13.08
N CYS A 62 -0.48 8.05 -14.15
CA CYS A 62 0.09 9.41 -14.10
C CYS A 62 -0.90 10.42 -13.50
N ILE A 63 -2.16 10.40 -13.95
CA ILE A 63 -3.21 11.28 -13.42
C ILE A 63 -3.46 11.00 -11.94
N LEU A 64 -3.59 9.72 -11.55
CA LEU A 64 -3.84 9.32 -10.17
C LEU A 64 -2.71 9.73 -9.23
N LEU A 65 -1.46 9.46 -9.61
CA LEU A 65 -0.28 9.78 -8.81
C LEU A 65 -0.04 11.30 -8.74
N SER A 66 -0.28 12.03 -9.83
CA SER A 66 -0.18 13.50 -9.83
C SER A 66 -1.24 14.12 -8.92
N GLY A 67 -2.49 13.66 -9.02
CA GLY A 67 -3.57 14.12 -8.13
C GLY A 67 -3.27 13.80 -6.66
N LEU A 68 -2.69 12.64 -6.37
CA LEU A 68 -2.24 12.27 -5.03
C LEU A 68 -1.13 13.19 -4.51
N LEU A 69 -0.14 13.52 -5.34
CA LEU A 69 0.94 14.45 -4.98
C LEU A 69 0.41 15.84 -4.68
N ILE A 70 -0.44 16.39 -5.56
CA ILE A 70 -1.06 17.71 -5.38
C ILE A 70 -1.83 17.74 -4.06
N LYS A 71 -2.68 16.73 -3.82
CA LYS A 71 -3.44 16.62 -2.57
C LYS A 71 -2.54 16.55 -1.35
N TYR A 72 -1.45 15.78 -1.41
CA TYR A 72 -0.51 15.66 -0.30
C TYR A 72 0.26 16.95 -0.02
N VAL A 73 0.71 17.66 -1.06
CA VAL A 73 1.40 18.94 -0.93
C VAL A 73 0.47 20.02 -0.38
N ALA A 74 -0.83 19.97 -0.69
CA ALA A 74 -1.83 20.89 -0.15
C ALA A 74 -2.17 20.65 1.35
N LEU A 75 -1.78 19.51 1.93
CA LEU A 75 -2.03 19.25 3.36
C LEU A 75 -1.25 20.21 4.26
N LYS A 76 -1.85 20.54 5.41
CA LYS A 76 -1.15 21.24 6.49
C LYS A 76 0.05 20.40 7.00
N PRO A 77 1.15 21.03 7.44
CA PRO A 77 2.36 20.41 7.98
C PRO A 77 2.15 19.18 8.86
N ILE A 78 1.30 19.27 9.89
CA ILE A 78 1.05 18.15 10.80
C ILE A 78 0.40 16.97 10.07
N PHE A 79 -0.54 17.26 9.17
CA PHE A 79 -1.24 16.25 8.38
C PHE A 79 -0.37 15.62 7.29
N LYS A 80 0.66 16.30 6.79
CA LYS A 80 1.68 15.69 5.92
C LYS A 80 2.42 14.59 6.66
N VAL A 81 2.90 14.88 7.88
CA VAL A 81 3.63 13.91 8.70
C VAL A 81 2.76 12.72 9.05
N THR A 82 1.51 12.95 9.48
CA THR A 82 0.62 11.85 9.89
C THR A 82 0.13 11.00 8.72
N ASN A 83 -0.09 11.60 7.53
CA ASN A 83 -0.54 10.87 6.34
C ASN A 83 0.60 10.29 5.48
N TYR A 84 1.87 10.55 5.80
CA TYR A 84 3.01 10.12 4.99
C TYR A 84 2.98 8.63 4.63
N ASN A 85 2.78 7.73 5.60
CA ASN A 85 2.79 6.29 5.35
C ASN A 85 1.56 5.81 4.56
N LEU A 86 0.42 6.49 4.71
CA LEU A 86 -0.77 6.22 3.89
C LEU A 86 -0.50 6.59 2.42
N VAL A 87 0.07 7.79 2.18
CA VAL A 87 0.38 8.25 0.83
C VAL A 87 1.44 7.36 0.19
N LEU A 88 2.50 7.01 0.92
CA LEU A 88 3.54 6.11 0.45
C LEU A 88 2.95 4.74 0.07
N PHE A 89 2.08 4.19 0.92
CA PHE A 89 1.32 2.97 0.59
C PHE A 89 0.54 3.12 -0.72
N LEU A 90 -0.23 4.20 -0.90
CA LEU A 90 -1.04 4.43 -2.10
C LEU A 90 -0.20 4.53 -3.38
N VAL A 91 0.97 5.16 -3.30
CA VAL A 91 1.93 5.26 -4.41
C VAL A 91 2.40 3.87 -4.81
N TRP A 92 2.92 3.08 -3.85
CA TRP A 92 3.44 1.74 -4.12
C TRP A 92 2.35 0.73 -4.52
N GLN A 93 1.14 0.87 -3.97
CA GLN A 93 -0.01 0.07 -4.38
C GLN A 93 -0.38 0.33 -5.84
N THR A 94 -0.40 1.60 -6.23
CA THR A 94 -0.65 1.99 -7.62
C THR A 94 0.46 1.48 -8.53
N ALA A 95 1.73 1.63 -8.13
CA ALA A 95 2.87 1.08 -8.86
C ALA A 95 2.75 -0.42 -9.09
N ALA A 96 2.45 -1.21 -8.05
CA ALA A 96 2.32 -2.66 -8.14
C ALA A 96 1.17 -3.07 -9.07
N ILE A 97 -0.02 -2.48 -8.91
CA ILE A 97 -1.17 -2.79 -9.76
C ILE A 97 -0.84 -2.50 -11.23
N PHE A 98 -0.36 -1.30 -11.54
CA PHE A 98 -0.13 -0.88 -12.91
C PHE A 98 1.13 -1.50 -13.54
N PHE A 99 2.13 -1.90 -12.76
CA PHE A 99 3.25 -2.70 -13.26
C PHE A 99 2.78 -4.09 -13.69
N MET A 100 1.92 -4.72 -12.88
CA MET A 100 1.54 -6.12 -13.11
C MET A 100 0.62 -6.33 -14.31
N ILE A 101 -0.03 -5.29 -14.84
CA ILE A 101 -0.85 -5.40 -16.06
C ILE A 101 -0.05 -5.83 -17.28
N VAL A 102 1.27 -5.60 -17.28
CA VAL A 102 2.17 -6.02 -18.38
C VAL A 102 2.14 -7.54 -18.55
N PHE A 103 1.98 -8.29 -17.45
CA PHE A 103 1.92 -9.76 -17.47
C PHE A 103 0.53 -10.30 -17.84
N LEU A 104 -0.47 -9.42 -17.98
CA LEU A 104 -1.84 -9.79 -18.35
C LEU A 104 -2.11 -9.61 -19.85
N ARG A 105 -1.06 -9.55 -20.67
CA ARG A 105 -1.21 -9.41 -22.12
C ARG A 105 -1.93 -10.61 -22.71
N VAL A 106 -3.13 -10.37 -23.23
CA VAL A 106 -3.90 -11.34 -24.01
C VAL A 106 -4.19 -10.75 -25.38
N GLU A 107 -3.66 -11.38 -26.44
CA GLU A 107 -3.77 -10.86 -27.82
C GLU A 107 -5.23 -10.74 -28.30
N ALA A 108 -6.12 -11.59 -27.79
CA ALA A 108 -7.55 -11.55 -28.10
C ALA A 108 -8.30 -10.40 -27.40
N ASP A 109 -7.73 -9.77 -26.36
CA ASP A 109 -8.38 -8.72 -25.56
C ASP A 109 -8.24 -7.34 -26.21
N ARG A 110 -9.01 -7.13 -27.29
CA ARG A 110 -9.01 -5.88 -28.07
C ARG A 110 -9.47 -4.65 -27.27
N TYR A 111 -10.25 -4.84 -26.22
CA TYR A 111 -10.83 -3.76 -25.41
C TYR A 111 -10.09 -3.53 -24.09
N HIS A 112 -9.03 -4.30 -23.84
CA HIS A 112 -8.22 -4.20 -22.62
C HIS A 112 -9.03 -4.43 -21.34
N LEU A 113 -10.06 -5.28 -21.40
CA LEU A 113 -10.98 -5.55 -20.29
C LEU A 113 -10.31 -6.38 -19.19
N ILE A 114 -9.38 -7.26 -19.53
CA ILE A 114 -8.70 -8.12 -18.55
C ILE A 114 -7.86 -7.26 -17.58
N PRO A 115 -6.97 -6.35 -18.05
CA PRO A 115 -6.31 -5.39 -17.19
C PRO A 115 -7.28 -4.52 -16.38
N LEU A 116 -8.41 -4.10 -16.96
CA LEU A 116 -9.39 -3.26 -16.26
C LEU A 116 -9.98 -4.00 -15.05
N VAL A 117 -10.46 -5.22 -15.28
CA VAL A 117 -11.01 -6.08 -14.22
C VAL A 117 -9.95 -6.33 -13.14
N TYR A 118 -8.71 -6.59 -13.55
CA TYR A 118 -7.62 -6.77 -12.62
C TYR A 118 -7.34 -5.52 -11.78
N ILE A 119 -7.34 -4.32 -12.36
CA ILE A 119 -7.15 -3.07 -11.60
C ILE A 119 -8.27 -2.91 -10.56
N ILE A 120 -9.51 -3.18 -10.95
CA ILE A 120 -10.67 -3.12 -10.03
C ILE A 120 -10.50 -4.12 -8.88
N LEU A 121 -10.16 -5.37 -9.19
CA LEU A 121 -9.94 -6.42 -8.19
C LEU A 121 -8.73 -6.13 -7.30
N GLY A 122 -7.66 -5.59 -7.87
CA GLY A 122 -6.43 -5.22 -7.16
C GLY A 122 -6.67 -4.13 -6.12
N TYR A 123 -7.33 -3.03 -6.52
CA TYR A 123 -7.73 -1.99 -5.56
C TYR A 123 -8.78 -2.49 -4.57
N GLY A 124 -9.79 -3.24 -5.04
CA GLY A 124 -10.84 -3.80 -4.19
C GLY A 124 -10.29 -4.71 -3.10
N GLY A 125 -9.41 -5.65 -3.47
CA GLY A 125 -8.74 -6.57 -2.54
C GLY A 125 -7.89 -5.83 -1.51
N SER A 126 -7.09 -4.84 -1.96
CA SER A 126 -6.26 -4.02 -1.06
C SER A 126 -7.09 -3.20 -0.08
N ILE A 127 -8.21 -2.62 -0.51
CA ILE A 127 -9.14 -1.88 0.36
C ILE A 127 -9.77 -2.83 1.39
N LEU A 128 -10.23 -4.01 0.98
CA LEU A 128 -10.81 -4.99 1.91
C LEU A 128 -9.80 -5.44 2.96
N LEU A 129 -8.56 -5.71 2.55
CA LEU A 129 -7.47 -6.10 3.45
C LEU A 129 -7.13 -4.99 4.44
N ILE A 130 -6.96 -3.75 3.97
CA ILE A 130 -6.69 -2.60 4.84
C ILE A 130 -7.85 -2.36 5.81
N ARG A 131 -9.09 -2.41 5.32
CA ARG A 131 -10.28 -2.26 6.15
C ARG A 131 -10.33 -3.35 7.23
N ALA A 132 -10.00 -4.59 6.89
CA ALA A 132 -9.92 -5.67 7.87
C ALA A 132 -8.84 -5.38 8.93
N ARG A 133 -7.63 -4.98 8.53
CA ARG A 133 -6.53 -4.65 9.45
C ARG A 133 -6.86 -3.46 10.37
N VAL A 134 -7.45 -2.39 9.83
CA VAL A 134 -7.89 -1.22 10.60
C VAL A 134 -8.98 -1.62 11.60
N ASN A 135 -9.97 -2.39 11.17
CA ASN A 135 -11.03 -2.85 12.06
C ASN A 135 -10.49 -3.73 13.20
N THR A 136 -9.57 -4.65 12.90
CA THR A 136 -8.91 -5.47 13.92
C THR A 136 -8.16 -4.59 14.91
N TYR A 137 -7.38 -3.63 14.45
CA TYR A 137 -6.65 -2.72 15.32
C TYR A 137 -7.58 -1.88 16.22
N VAL A 138 -8.64 -1.30 15.64
CA VAL A 138 -9.60 -0.49 16.42
C VAL A 138 -10.28 -1.34 17.51
N LYS A 139 -10.70 -2.55 17.18
CA LYS A 139 -11.30 -3.47 18.15
C LYS A 139 -10.33 -3.82 19.28
N GLU A 140 -9.07 -4.10 18.96
CA GLU A 140 -8.07 -4.50 19.96
C GLU A 140 -7.69 -3.38 20.91
N ILE A 141 -7.69 -2.13 20.45
CA ILE A 141 -7.25 -0.98 21.25
C ILE A 141 -8.40 -0.28 21.96
N PHE A 142 -9.58 -0.19 21.35
CA PHE A 142 -10.68 0.64 21.83
C PHE A 142 -11.92 -0.14 22.30
N GLU A 143 -12.07 -1.42 21.96
CA GLU A 143 -13.20 -2.23 22.42
C GLU A 143 -12.73 -3.27 23.45
N THR A 144 -12.75 -2.89 24.73
CA THR A 144 -12.34 -3.73 25.87
C THR A 144 -13.23 -4.96 26.12
N THR A 145 -14.31 -5.17 25.36
CA THR A 145 -15.29 -6.24 25.64
C THR A 145 -15.91 -6.92 24.40
N ALA A 146 -15.23 -6.95 23.25
CA ALA A 146 -15.73 -7.72 22.11
C ALA A 146 -15.25 -9.19 22.18
N LYS A 147 -16.06 -10.04 22.84
CA LYS A 147 -16.02 -11.50 22.65
C LYS A 147 -16.01 -11.83 21.15
N SER A 148 -15.00 -12.59 20.73
CA SER A 148 -15.08 -13.61 19.68
C SER A 148 -15.86 -13.24 18.40
N GLY A 149 -15.16 -12.71 17.41
CA GLY A 149 -15.69 -12.61 16.04
C GLY A 149 -14.62 -12.23 15.02
N LYS A 150 -13.91 -13.25 14.51
CA LYS A 150 -12.88 -13.19 13.45
C LYS A 150 -11.63 -12.33 13.76
N ARG A 151 -10.85 -12.75 14.77
CA ARG A 151 -9.48 -12.23 15.04
C ARG A 151 -8.41 -12.75 14.05
N VAL A 152 -8.76 -13.71 13.18
CA VAL A 152 -7.78 -14.63 12.57
C VAL A 152 -7.34 -14.23 11.16
N PHE A 153 -7.99 -13.28 10.47
CA PHE A 153 -7.73 -13.10 9.03
C PHE A 153 -6.56 -12.15 8.73
N SER A 154 -6.38 -11.05 9.48
CA SER A 154 -5.41 -10.01 9.07
C SER A 154 -3.95 -10.35 9.40
N ASN A 155 -3.68 -10.93 10.58
CA ASN A 155 -2.32 -11.32 10.98
C ASN A 155 -1.83 -12.52 10.17
N THR A 156 -2.72 -13.46 9.84
CA THR A 156 -2.40 -14.62 9.01
C THR A 156 -2.05 -14.19 7.58
N ILE A 157 -2.84 -13.30 6.97
CA ILE A 157 -2.52 -12.77 5.63
C ILE A 157 -1.19 -12.02 5.62
N THR A 158 -0.92 -11.20 6.64
CA THR A 158 0.37 -10.48 6.73
C THR A 158 1.55 -11.45 6.81
N LYS A 159 1.42 -12.53 7.59
CA LYS A 159 2.45 -13.59 7.67
C LYS A 159 2.61 -14.34 6.35
N ILE A 160 1.51 -14.65 5.67
CA ILE A 160 1.53 -15.30 4.35
C ILE A 160 2.22 -14.38 3.32
N LEU A 161 1.89 -13.09 3.27
CA LEU A 161 2.53 -12.12 2.38
C LEU A 161 4.02 -11.95 2.69
N GLY A 162 4.39 -11.93 3.97
CA GLY A 162 5.80 -11.91 4.40
C GLY A 162 6.55 -13.18 3.98
N ALA A 163 5.96 -14.36 4.16
CA ALA A 163 6.54 -15.62 3.71
C ALA A 163 6.65 -15.68 2.18
N PHE A 164 5.62 -15.22 1.46
CA PHE A 164 5.63 -15.09 0.00
C PHE A 164 6.79 -14.20 -0.47
N LEU A 165 6.99 -13.03 0.15
CA LEU A 165 8.11 -12.15 -0.17
C LEU A 165 9.46 -12.87 -0.01
N VAL A 166 9.66 -13.59 1.10
CA VAL A 166 10.89 -14.35 1.37
C VAL A 166 11.10 -15.43 0.30
N LEU A 167 10.06 -16.18 -0.05
CA LEU A 167 10.12 -17.21 -1.09
C LEU A 167 10.49 -16.63 -2.45
N VAL A 168 9.90 -15.50 -2.85
CA VAL A 168 10.23 -14.81 -4.11
C VAL A 168 11.70 -14.38 -4.13
N VAL A 169 12.21 -13.82 -3.02
CA VAL A 169 13.62 -13.41 -2.93
C VAL A 169 14.55 -14.62 -3.03
N ILE A 170 14.24 -15.72 -2.33
CA ILE A 170 15.01 -16.96 -2.42
C ILE A 170 15.00 -17.50 -3.84
N ALA A 171 13.84 -17.55 -4.50
CA ALA A 171 13.71 -18.01 -5.87
C ALA A 171 14.52 -17.14 -6.84
N ALA A 172 14.48 -15.81 -6.69
CA ALA A 172 15.25 -14.88 -7.51
C ALA A 172 16.77 -15.04 -7.32
N LEU A 173 17.22 -15.20 -6.07
CA LEU A 173 18.63 -15.45 -5.75
C LEU A 173 19.09 -16.81 -6.27
N PHE A 174 18.26 -17.85 -6.13
CA PHE A 174 18.53 -19.18 -6.64
C PHE A 174 18.62 -19.16 -8.18
N TYR A 175 17.68 -18.51 -8.87
CA TYR A 175 17.72 -18.34 -10.32
C TYR A 175 19.01 -17.62 -10.76
N ARG A 176 19.37 -16.52 -10.08
CA ARG A 176 20.58 -15.76 -10.41
C ARG A 176 21.86 -16.56 -10.17
N GLY A 177 21.93 -17.32 -9.08
CA GLY A 177 23.08 -18.15 -8.74
C GLY A 177 23.24 -19.37 -9.65
N ASN A 178 22.13 -19.95 -10.13
CA ASN A 178 22.12 -21.15 -10.97
C ASN A 178 21.88 -20.86 -12.45
N LYS A 179 21.94 -19.58 -12.86
CA LYS A 179 21.69 -19.13 -14.24
C LYS A 179 22.49 -19.92 -15.27
N TRP A 180 23.74 -20.25 -14.96
CA TRP A 180 24.62 -21.04 -15.84
C TRP A 180 24.19 -22.51 -16.00
N TRP A 181 23.60 -23.12 -14.97
CA TRP A 181 23.09 -24.50 -15.04
C TRP A 181 21.76 -24.59 -15.81
N LEU A 182 20.87 -23.60 -15.63
CA LEU A 182 19.59 -23.51 -16.34
C LEU A 182 19.73 -23.19 -17.84
N MET A 183 20.76 -22.44 -18.25
CA MET A 183 21.01 -22.13 -19.66
C MET A 183 21.48 -23.35 -20.48
N ASN A 184 21.92 -24.43 -19.81
CA ASN A 184 22.35 -25.67 -20.44
C ASN A 184 21.27 -26.77 -20.42
N MET A 185 20.07 -26.48 -19.90
CA MET A 185 18.94 -27.40 -19.99
C MET A 185 18.21 -27.17 -21.30
N ASP A 186 18.29 -28.13 -22.22
CA ASP A 186 17.39 -28.21 -23.37
C ASP A 186 15.98 -28.49 -22.86
N ALA A 187 15.21 -27.43 -22.64
CA ALA A 187 13.78 -27.54 -22.42
C ALA A 187 13.12 -27.91 -23.75
N ALA A 188 12.94 -29.21 -23.99
CA ALA A 188 12.13 -29.71 -25.09
C ALA A 188 10.68 -29.24 -24.87
N VAL A 189 10.33 -28.08 -25.43
CA VAL A 189 8.95 -27.56 -25.46
C VAL A 189 8.17 -28.36 -26.51
N GLY A 190 7.80 -29.59 -26.15
CA GLY A 190 6.96 -30.47 -26.96
C GLY A 190 5.57 -30.59 -26.34
N ASN A 191 4.56 -30.05 -27.02
CA ASN A 191 3.12 -30.11 -26.69
C ASN A 191 2.79 -30.06 -25.20
N SER A 192 2.71 -28.84 -24.67
CA SER A 192 2.28 -28.55 -23.31
C SER A 192 0.91 -29.17 -23.01
N SER A 193 0.90 -30.10 -22.06
CA SER A 193 -0.33 -30.75 -21.60
C SER A 193 -1.27 -29.74 -20.92
N PHE A 194 -2.57 -29.99 -20.91
CA PHE A 194 -3.54 -29.17 -20.17
C PHE A 194 -3.12 -28.93 -18.70
N LEU A 195 -2.49 -29.92 -18.08
CA LEU A 195 -2.00 -29.86 -16.71
C LEU A 195 -0.86 -28.84 -16.55
N GLU A 196 0.01 -28.72 -17.55
CA GLU A 196 1.08 -27.72 -17.57
C GLU A 196 0.52 -26.29 -17.68
N TYR A 197 -0.49 -26.07 -18.52
CA TYR A 197 -1.19 -24.77 -18.58
C TYR A 197 -1.87 -24.41 -17.26
N VAL A 198 -2.50 -25.37 -16.59
CA VAL A 198 -3.12 -25.14 -15.28
C VAL A 198 -2.07 -24.77 -14.23
N VAL A 199 -0.92 -25.48 -14.20
CA VAL A 199 0.16 -25.20 -13.25
C VAL A 199 0.76 -23.81 -13.49
N TRP A 200 1.07 -23.46 -14.75
CA TRP A 200 1.59 -22.13 -15.08
C TRP A 200 0.57 -21.02 -14.84
N GLY A 201 -0.71 -21.25 -15.19
CA GLY A 201 -1.79 -20.28 -14.97
C GLY A 201 -2.04 -20.00 -13.49
N VAL A 202 -2.12 -21.04 -12.67
CA VAL A 202 -2.29 -20.91 -11.21
C VAL A 202 -1.05 -20.25 -10.58
N GLY A 203 0.15 -20.63 -11.02
CA GLY A 203 1.39 -20.01 -10.57
C GLY A 203 1.45 -18.52 -10.88
N LEU A 204 1.16 -18.13 -12.12
CA LEU A 204 1.12 -16.74 -12.56
C LEU A 204 0.08 -15.93 -11.77
N LEU A 205 -1.13 -16.48 -11.59
CA LEU A 205 -2.20 -15.84 -10.84
C LEU A 205 -1.83 -15.64 -9.36
N THR A 206 -1.16 -16.62 -8.75
CA THR A 206 -0.65 -16.52 -7.37
C THR A 206 0.41 -15.44 -7.25
N LEU A 207 1.34 -15.35 -8.21
CA LEU A 207 2.33 -14.29 -8.25
C LEU A 207 1.67 -12.91 -8.41
N LEU A 208 0.72 -12.78 -9.34
CA LEU A 208 -0.07 -11.57 -9.57
C LEU A 208 -0.72 -11.06 -8.29
N ILE A 209 -1.47 -11.92 -7.60
CA ILE A 209 -2.14 -11.57 -6.35
C ILE A 209 -1.10 -11.24 -5.26
N GLY A 210 -0.08 -12.07 -5.12
CA GLY A 210 0.96 -11.89 -4.11
C GLY A 210 1.65 -10.53 -4.25
N PHE A 211 2.19 -10.21 -5.42
CA PHE A 211 2.85 -8.94 -5.71
C PHE A 211 1.92 -7.73 -5.57
N THR A 212 0.66 -7.85 -5.99
CA THR A 212 -0.33 -6.76 -5.86
C THR A 212 -0.60 -6.40 -4.42
N LEU A 213 -0.57 -7.39 -3.52
CA LEU A 213 -0.87 -7.19 -2.11
C LEU A 213 0.38 -6.86 -1.28
N LEU A 214 1.60 -7.03 -1.81
CA LEU A 214 2.84 -6.69 -1.08
C LEU A 214 2.88 -5.26 -0.54
N PRO A 215 2.48 -4.20 -1.30
CA PRO A 215 2.51 -2.84 -0.78
C PRO A 215 1.64 -2.66 0.45
N THR A 216 0.61 -3.49 0.66
CA THR A 216 -0.21 -3.44 1.88
C THR A 216 0.59 -3.69 3.16
N LEU A 217 1.78 -4.32 3.08
CA LEU A 217 2.69 -4.47 4.21
C LEU A 217 3.25 -3.12 4.70
N LEU A 218 3.40 -2.14 3.81
CA LEU A 218 3.82 -0.77 4.16
C LEU A 218 2.73 -0.03 4.95
N PHE A 219 1.47 -0.45 4.82
CA PHE A 219 0.37 0.16 5.55
C PHE A 219 0.39 -0.24 7.02
N SER A 220 0.45 0.77 7.89
CA SER A 220 0.38 0.62 9.35
C SER A 220 -1.00 1.03 9.86
N PRO A 221 -1.83 0.07 10.33
CA PRO A 221 -3.16 0.38 10.87
C PRO A 221 -3.11 1.32 12.08
N SER A 222 -2.09 1.18 12.93
CA SER A 222 -1.95 2.02 14.12
C SER A 222 -1.69 3.47 13.75
N GLN A 223 -0.76 3.71 12.84
CA GLN A 223 -0.45 5.06 12.38
C GLN A 223 -1.62 5.68 11.62
N TYR A 224 -2.33 4.90 10.80
CA TYR A 224 -3.53 5.37 10.11
C TYR A 224 -4.63 5.80 11.10
N VAL A 225 -4.95 4.95 12.08
CA VAL A 225 -6.00 5.25 13.06
C VAL A 225 -5.60 6.45 13.91
N LYS A 226 -4.36 6.50 14.40
CA LYS A 226 -3.84 7.66 15.15
C LYS A 226 -3.88 8.94 14.33
N ALA A 227 -3.43 8.91 13.07
CA ALA A 227 -3.50 10.05 12.16
C ALA A 227 -4.93 10.59 12.01
N ARG A 228 -5.90 9.68 11.84
CA ARG A 228 -7.31 10.05 11.71
C ARG A 228 -7.93 10.57 13.01
N LEU A 229 -7.51 10.07 14.17
CA LEU A 229 -7.95 10.59 15.46
C LEU A 229 -7.36 11.98 15.73
N ILE A 230 -6.08 12.20 15.39
CA ILE A 230 -5.44 13.52 15.47
C ILE A 230 -6.10 14.52 14.53
N GLU A 231 -6.49 14.09 13.32
CA GLU A 231 -7.23 14.94 12.38
C GLU A 231 -8.64 15.27 12.89
N LYS A 232 -9.33 14.29 13.48
CA LYS A 232 -10.69 14.45 14.04
C LYS A 232 -10.73 15.38 15.25
N TYR A 233 -9.76 15.25 16.16
CA TYR A 233 -9.68 15.96 17.44
C TYR A 233 -8.51 16.95 17.47
N ALA A 234 -8.29 17.63 16.33
CA ALA A 234 -7.08 18.42 16.12
C ALA A 234 -6.94 19.57 17.13
N GLU A 235 -8.04 20.23 17.48
CA GLU A 235 -8.04 21.34 18.43
C GLU A 235 -7.84 20.85 19.87
N GLU A 236 -8.52 19.78 20.26
CA GLU A 236 -8.42 19.22 21.60
C GLU A 236 -6.99 18.69 21.88
N PHE A 237 -6.35 18.08 20.89
CA PHE A 237 -4.94 17.69 20.98
C PHE A 237 -3.98 18.89 21.00
N ARG A 238 -4.29 19.96 20.27
CA ARG A 238 -3.49 21.19 20.29
C ARG A 238 -3.54 21.89 21.65
N GLU A 239 -4.73 22.02 22.24
CA GLU A 239 -4.94 22.63 23.55
C GLU A 239 -4.25 21.85 24.66
N THR A 240 -4.36 20.52 24.67
CA THR A 240 -3.72 19.68 25.69
C THR A 240 -2.18 19.66 25.62
N THR A 241 -1.60 20.10 24.51
CA THR A 241 -0.14 20.19 24.33
C THR A 241 0.39 21.62 24.40
N ASN A 242 -0.46 22.62 24.67
CA ASN A 242 -0.14 24.04 24.71
C ASN A 242 0.53 24.58 23.43
N PHE A 243 0.30 23.95 22.28
CA PHE A 243 0.83 24.45 21.01
C PHE A 243 -0.04 25.58 20.45
N THR A 244 0.62 26.57 19.87
CA THR A 244 -0.05 27.64 19.12
C THR A 244 -0.64 27.12 17.81
N GLU A 245 -1.63 27.82 17.24
CA GLU A 245 -2.19 27.49 15.92
C GLU A 245 -1.08 27.45 14.84
N LYS A 246 -0.15 28.42 14.91
CA LYS A 246 1.01 28.51 14.01
C LYS A 246 1.94 27.31 14.15
N GLU A 247 2.23 26.87 15.37
CA GLU A 247 3.04 25.67 15.58
C GLU A 247 2.33 24.44 15.05
N TRP A 248 1.03 24.30 15.30
CA TRP A 248 0.26 23.11 14.92
C TRP A 248 0.07 22.99 13.40
N TYR A 249 -0.50 24.03 12.78
CA TYR A 249 -0.89 24.06 11.36
C TYR A 249 0.15 24.70 10.44
N GLY A 250 1.24 25.24 10.98
CA GLY A 250 2.22 26.01 10.21
C GLY A 250 1.75 27.41 9.85
N GLU A 251 2.58 28.12 9.10
CA GLU A 251 2.22 29.42 8.53
C GLU A 251 1.13 29.24 7.45
N LYS A 252 0.21 30.22 7.36
CA LYS A 252 -0.89 30.19 6.39
C LYS A 252 -0.40 30.42 4.97
#